data_AF-A0A538KNI2-F1
#
_entry.id   AF-A0A538KNI2-F1
#
_cell.length_a   1.000
_cell.length_b   1.000
_cell.length_c   1.000
_cell.angle_alpha   90.00
_cell.angle_beta   90.00
_cell.angle_gamma   90.00
#
_symmetry.space_group_name_H-M   'P 1'
#
loop_
_entity.id
_entity.type
_entity.pdbx_description
1 polymer ?
#
loop_
_entity_poly.entity_id
_entity_poly.type
_entity_poly.pdbx_seq_one_letter_code
_entity_poly.pdbx_strand_id
1 'polypeptide(L)'
;MQPNPWLAIDAATPPMLAAREVRHAWERFMGQGELEAVRAPIAQSWRRSHDAGVDPSAPLVAPVVADADEISARWDVHPLAAAAPLIRSCLGALAEEGDHLIVVSDAAGLLLWIDGSAQLRLDAADSMHFTEGAVWSERGAGTNAIGTALAAQHAVQVFAAEHFNEVVQRWTCSAAPVLDPDTGRLLGIIDLTGLMRTVHPHALACVMATAQAVESHLRCLMHDSDDRLRSRYHERIADVGGERCALVTPSGRVLVATPGPWIGAERLSVPAAGGELLLPGGTRAFAEPVDHNVAFVVRALDDRVATRHHPLLRLRLLGRDHAGVELDGCPLQLTRRHTEILALLSARPHGMTSEELAIDLYGDAGQPGTVRVQVHRLRKLLGRAIETDPYRLVADVECDAARVQCLLDRGAVREAVERYAGPLLPHSEAPGVVRERDALEVWLRQAVMTGDDDAALWAWVQSPSGSDDLAAWKRLLGHLEFRDPRRSFAAARVSSLRTALRAD
;
A
#
# COMPACT_ATOMS: atom_id res chain seq x y z
N MET A 1 29.86 28.73 -30.23
CA MET A 1 28.84 27.76 -29.80
C MET A 1 28.95 26.56 -30.73
N GLN A 2 29.10 25.33 -30.24
CA GLN A 2 29.11 24.18 -31.13
C GLN A 2 27.72 24.01 -31.77
N PRO A 3 27.62 23.67 -33.06
CA PRO A 3 26.34 23.46 -33.72
C PRO A 3 25.59 22.29 -33.08
N ASN A 4 24.27 22.41 -32.94
CA ASN A 4 23.43 21.36 -32.35
C ASN A 4 23.37 20.15 -33.30
N PRO A 5 23.95 18.98 -32.93
CA PRO A 5 24.02 17.83 -33.84
C PRO A 5 22.66 17.15 -34.07
N TRP A 6 21.60 17.55 -33.37
CA TRP A 6 20.24 17.02 -33.51
C TRP A 6 19.36 17.82 -34.47
N LEU A 7 19.82 19.01 -34.85
CA LEU A 7 19.17 19.90 -35.79
C LEU A 7 19.82 19.70 -37.16
N ALA A 8 19.02 19.44 -38.20
CA ALA A 8 19.57 19.18 -39.53
C ALA A 8 19.92 20.47 -40.27
N ILE A 9 19.19 21.55 -40.01
CA ILE A 9 19.44 22.85 -40.64
C ILE A 9 19.23 24.00 -39.63
N ASP A 10 20.14 24.99 -39.64
CA ASP A 10 19.95 26.23 -38.91
C ASP A 10 19.22 27.29 -39.75
N ALA A 11 18.93 28.46 -39.17
CA ALA A 11 18.20 29.52 -39.86
C ALA A 11 19.00 30.22 -40.99
N ALA A 12 20.33 30.04 -41.02
CA ALA A 12 21.22 30.73 -41.96
C ALA A 12 21.62 29.83 -43.15
N THR A 13 21.47 28.51 -43.03
CA THR A 13 21.88 27.53 -44.01
C THR A 13 20.89 27.46 -45.18
N PRO A 14 21.32 27.65 -46.44
CA PRO A 14 20.46 27.46 -47.61
C PRO A 14 20.05 25.98 -47.76
N PRO A 15 18.75 25.63 -47.73
CA PRO A 15 18.31 24.23 -47.73
C PRO A 15 18.81 23.43 -48.93
N MET A 16 18.90 24.05 -50.11
CA MET A 16 19.35 23.38 -51.34
C MET A 16 20.84 23.05 -51.35
N LEU A 17 21.66 23.84 -50.66
CA LEU A 17 23.08 23.54 -50.50
C LEU A 17 23.25 22.36 -49.55
N ALA A 18 22.63 22.43 -48.37
CA ALA A 18 22.64 21.35 -47.38
C ALA A 18 22.13 20.03 -47.96
N ALA A 19 21.05 20.06 -48.75
CA ALA A 19 20.49 18.87 -49.40
C ALA A 19 21.48 18.20 -50.36
N ARG A 20 22.28 18.99 -51.10
CA ARG A 20 23.32 18.46 -52.01
C ARG A 20 24.50 17.87 -51.25
N GLU A 21 24.95 18.55 -50.19
CA GLU A 21 26.05 18.08 -49.35
C GLU A 21 25.71 16.74 -48.70
N VAL A 22 24.52 16.63 -48.09
CA VAL A 22 24.10 15.36 -47.48
C VAL A 22 23.84 14.27 -48.53
N ARG A 23 23.33 14.63 -49.71
CA ARG A 23 23.16 13.68 -50.81
C ARG A 23 24.50 13.07 -51.25
N HIS A 24 25.54 13.88 -51.41
CA HIS A 24 26.87 13.38 -51.74
C HIS A 24 27.44 12.48 -50.64
N ALA A 25 27.21 12.81 -49.37
CA ALA A 25 27.65 11.96 -48.27
C ALA A 25 26.89 10.62 -48.24
N TRP A 26 25.58 10.64 -48.52
CA TRP A 26 24.75 9.45 -48.62
C TRP A 26 25.22 8.54 -49.76
N GLU A 27 25.50 9.09 -50.95
CA GLU A 27 26.00 8.34 -52.11
C GLU A 27 27.34 7.64 -51.81
N ARG A 28 28.26 8.33 -51.10
CA ARG A 28 29.53 7.74 -50.66
C ARG A 28 29.33 6.65 -49.62
N PHE A 29 28.41 6.83 -48.68
CA PHE A 29 28.09 5.80 -47.72
C PHE A 29 27.51 4.54 -48.40
N MET A 30 26.56 4.69 -49.32
CA MET A 30 25.96 3.56 -50.04
C MET A 30 26.94 2.86 -50.99
N GLY A 31 27.83 3.62 -51.64
CA GLY A 31 28.80 3.05 -52.60
C GLY A 31 30.07 2.50 -51.98
N GLN A 32 30.57 3.11 -50.89
CA GLN A 32 31.91 2.87 -50.34
C GLN A 32 31.91 2.55 -48.84
N GLY A 33 30.77 2.68 -48.14
CA GLY A 33 30.68 2.50 -46.69
C GLY A 33 31.32 3.64 -45.88
N GLU A 34 31.65 4.77 -46.52
CA GLU A 34 32.37 5.87 -45.90
C GLU A 34 31.42 6.87 -45.22
N LEU A 35 31.69 7.18 -43.95
CA LEU A 35 30.93 8.16 -43.16
C LEU A 35 31.73 9.46 -43.04
N GLU A 36 31.60 10.33 -44.03
CA GLU A 36 32.25 11.65 -44.05
C GLU A 36 31.21 12.76 -44.17
N ALA A 37 31.45 13.90 -43.50
CA ALA A 37 30.59 15.10 -43.58
C ALA A 37 29.11 14.91 -43.18
N VAL A 38 28.81 13.94 -42.29
CA VAL A 38 27.47 13.69 -41.75
C VAL A 38 27.48 13.79 -40.23
N ARG A 39 26.45 14.40 -39.66
CA ARG A 39 26.32 14.55 -38.20
C ARG A 39 26.18 13.20 -37.49
N ALA A 40 26.74 13.11 -36.28
CA ALA A 40 26.88 11.85 -35.56
C ALA A 40 25.58 11.04 -35.36
N PRO A 41 24.41 11.64 -35.03
CA PRO A 41 23.17 10.88 -34.90
C PRO A 41 22.75 10.17 -36.19
N ILE A 42 22.93 10.82 -37.34
CA ILE A 42 22.60 10.24 -38.66
C ILE A 42 23.62 9.18 -39.06
N ALA A 43 24.92 9.43 -38.88
CA ALA A 43 25.94 8.43 -39.17
C ALA A 43 25.78 7.14 -38.33
N GLN A 44 25.25 7.26 -37.11
CA GLN A 44 24.89 6.09 -36.29
C GLN A 44 23.63 5.40 -36.80
N SER A 45 22.61 6.16 -37.18
CA SER A 45 21.36 5.63 -37.73
C SER A 45 21.55 4.94 -39.09
N TRP A 46 22.37 5.50 -39.99
CA TRP A 46 22.70 4.91 -41.29
C TRP A 46 23.36 3.54 -41.12
N ARG A 47 24.30 3.42 -40.17
CA ARG A 47 24.91 2.12 -39.84
C ARG A 47 23.87 1.12 -39.36
N ARG A 48 23.02 1.49 -38.39
CA ARG A 48 21.97 0.58 -37.88
C ARG A 48 20.98 0.16 -38.97
N SER A 49 20.64 1.07 -39.89
CA SER A 49 19.73 0.81 -41.02
C SER A 49 20.38 -0.12 -42.06
N HIS A 50 21.63 0.14 -42.41
CA HIS A 50 22.44 -0.71 -43.29
C HIS A 50 22.62 -2.11 -42.69
N ASP A 51 23.00 -2.21 -41.42
CA ASP A 51 23.19 -3.48 -40.71
C ASP A 51 21.89 -4.27 -40.55
N ALA A 52 20.74 -3.58 -40.56
CA ALA A 52 19.42 -4.20 -40.58
C ALA A 52 18.98 -4.69 -41.98
N GLY A 53 19.77 -4.43 -43.03
CA GLY A 53 19.50 -4.88 -44.39
C GLY A 53 18.37 -4.11 -45.08
N VAL A 54 18.10 -2.87 -44.67
CA VAL A 54 17.12 -2.01 -45.34
C VAL A 54 17.60 -1.71 -46.77
N ASP A 55 16.75 -1.93 -47.77
CA ASP A 55 17.02 -1.56 -49.16
C ASP A 55 16.65 -0.08 -49.39
N PRO A 56 17.64 0.82 -49.62
CA PRO A 56 17.40 2.25 -49.78
C PRO A 56 16.60 2.63 -51.04
N SER A 57 16.57 1.75 -52.04
CA SER A 57 15.93 2.00 -53.34
C SER A 57 14.58 1.29 -53.46
N ALA A 58 14.07 0.71 -52.37
CA ALA A 58 12.76 0.06 -52.34
C ALA A 58 11.66 1.08 -52.74
N PRO A 59 10.71 0.67 -53.61
CA PRO A 59 9.70 1.58 -54.14
C PRO A 59 8.69 2.03 -53.07
N LEU A 60 8.52 1.24 -52.01
CA LEU A 60 7.63 1.51 -50.91
C LEU A 60 8.38 1.24 -49.60
N VAL A 61 8.27 2.18 -48.67
CA VAL A 61 9.05 2.20 -47.42
C VAL A 61 8.16 1.78 -46.27
N ALA A 62 8.72 1.09 -45.28
CA ALA A 62 8.03 0.57 -44.10
C ALA A 62 6.99 -0.54 -44.38
N PRO A 63 7.04 -1.66 -43.64
CA PRO A 63 5.98 -2.66 -43.67
C PRO A 63 4.73 -2.14 -42.96
N VAL A 64 3.56 -2.36 -43.54
CA VAL A 64 2.25 -2.21 -42.89
C VAL A 64 1.91 -3.52 -42.20
N VAL A 65 1.79 -3.50 -40.87
CA VAL A 65 1.70 -4.72 -40.04
C VAL A 65 0.38 -4.84 -39.27
N ALA A 66 -0.44 -3.80 -39.29
CA ALA A 66 -1.73 -3.73 -38.63
C ALA A 66 -2.73 -3.02 -39.54
N ASP A 67 -3.99 -3.45 -39.48
CA ASP A 67 -5.09 -2.81 -40.21
C ASP A 67 -5.74 -1.67 -39.39
N ALA A 68 -6.73 -1.01 -39.98
CA ALA A 68 -7.38 0.15 -39.37
C ALA A 68 -8.12 -0.20 -38.06
N ASP A 69 -8.73 -1.38 -37.96
CA ASP A 69 -9.48 -1.79 -36.77
C ASP A 69 -8.51 -2.07 -35.61
N GLU A 70 -7.40 -2.74 -35.91
CA GLU A 70 -6.33 -2.99 -34.94
C GLU A 70 -5.70 -1.68 -34.47
N ILE A 71 -5.44 -0.73 -35.38
CA ILE A 71 -4.88 0.57 -35.00
C ILE A 71 -5.85 1.40 -34.17
N SER A 72 -7.13 1.42 -34.52
CA SER A 72 -8.13 2.11 -33.70
C SER A 72 -8.15 1.55 -32.27
N ALA A 73 -8.16 0.22 -32.12
CA ALA A 73 -8.15 -0.42 -30.82
C ALA A 73 -6.87 -0.14 -30.02
N ARG A 74 -5.70 -0.12 -30.68
CA ARG A 74 -4.42 0.24 -30.05
C ARG A 74 -4.39 1.70 -29.63
N TRP A 75 -4.90 2.61 -30.47
CA TRP A 75 -4.95 4.05 -30.16
C TRP A 75 -5.85 4.34 -28.97
N ASP A 76 -7.05 3.75 -28.92
CA ASP A 76 -8.04 4.00 -27.86
C ASP A 76 -7.50 3.72 -26.44
N VAL A 77 -6.61 2.75 -26.30
CA VAL A 77 -5.97 2.39 -25.02
C VAL A 77 -4.59 3.01 -24.82
N HIS A 78 -4.04 3.69 -25.84
CA HIS A 78 -2.70 4.26 -25.77
C HIS A 78 -2.70 5.53 -24.90
N PRO A 79 -1.73 5.73 -23.98
CA PRO A 79 -1.70 6.91 -23.11
C PRO A 79 -1.68 8.26 -23.86
N LEU A 80 -1.08 8.31 -25.05
CA LEU A 80 -1.03 9.53 -25.86
C LEU A 80 -2.37 9.91 -26.49
N ALA A 81 -3.35 9.00 -26.57
CA ALA A 81 -4.67 9.32 -27.11
C ALA A 81 -5.41 10.36 -26.25
N ALA A 82 -5.26 10.30 -24.93
CA ALA A 82 -5.80 11.32 -24.02
C ALA A 82 -5.20 12.71 -24.26
N ALA A 83 -3.97 12.78 -24.78
CA ALA A 83 -3.27 14.03 -25.08
C ALA A 83 -3.46 14.51 -26.53
N ALA A 84 -4.17 13.77 -27.39
CA ALA A 84 -4.36 14.12 -28.79
C ALA A 84 -4.94 15.55 -29.00
N PRO A 85 -5.92 16.03 -28.22
CA PRO A 85 -6.41 17.40 -28.34
C PRO A 85 -5.33 18.45 -28.04
N LEU A 86 -4.45 18.19 -27.07
CA LEU A 86 -3.33 19.07 -26.75
C LEU A 86 -2.29 19.07 -27.87
N ILE A 87 -1.96 17.89 -28.42
CA ILE A 87 -1.03 17.75 -29.55
C ILE A 87 -1.54 18.56 -30.75
N ARG A 88 -2.82 18.41 -31.10
CA ARG A 88 -3.48 19.20 -32.15
C ARG A 88 -3.42 20.70 -31.85
N SER A 89 -3.67 21.11 -30.61
CA SER A 89 -3.61 22.52 -30.21
C SER A 89 -2.20 23.13 -30.36
N CYS A 90 -1.16 22.37 -30.00
CA CYS A 90 0.22 22.85 -30.06
C CYS A 90 0.79 22.88 -31.48
N LEU A 91 0.43 21.92 -32.34
CA LEU A 91 1.05 21.74 -33.66
C LEU A 91 0.10 22.04 -34.84
N GLY A 92 -1.19 22.24 -34.59
CA GLY A 92 -2.22 22.38 -35.63
C GLY A 92 -1.94 23.49 -36.63
N ALA A 93 -1.47 24.65 -36.17
CA ALA A 93 -1.09 25.75 -37.07
C ALA A 93 0.03 25.36 -38.05
N LEU A 94 1.02 24.58 -37.61
CA LEU A 94 2.08 24.08 -38.48
C LEU A 94 1.59 23.01 -39.45
N ALA A 95 0.58 22.24 -39.05
CA ALA A 95 -0.02 21.21 -39.89
C ALA A 95 -0.94 21.81 -40.98
N GLU A 96 -1.78 22.77 -40.61
CA GLU A 96 -2.77 23.39 -41.49
C GLU A 96 -2.18 24.48 -42.39
N GLU A 97 -1.34 25.37 -41.84
CA GLU A 97 -0.77 26.49 -42.59
C GLU A 97 0.65 26.19 -43.12
N GLY A 98 1.35 25.25 -42.49
CA GLY A 98 2.74 24.94 -42.79
C GLY A 98 2.96 23.74 -43.71
N ASP A 99 1.91 23.09 -44.22
CA ASP A 99 1.98 21.84 -45.00
C ASP A 99 2.76 20.73 -44.26
N HIS A 100 2.37 20.44 -43.02
CA HIS A 100 2.92 19.31 -42.25
C HIS A 100 1.84 18.30 -41.84
N LEU A 101 2.28 17.08 -41.57
CA LEU A 101 1.54 16.04 -40.89
C LEU A 101 2.03 15.94 -39.44
N ILE A 102 1.10 15.88 -38.51
CA ILE A 102 1.37 15.50 -37.12
C ILE A 102 1.18 14.00 -37.01
N VAL A 103 2.15 13.32 -36.43
CA VAL A 103 2.17 11.86 -36.37
C VAL A 103 2.49 11.43 -34.96
N VAL A 104 1.77 10.44 -34.47
CA VAL A 104 2.08 9.77 -33.22
C VAL A 104 2.32 8.29 -33.48
N SER A 105 3.44 7.78 -32.97
CA SER A 105 3.77 6.35 -32.99
C SER A 105 3.95 5.78 -31.59
N ASP A 106 3.81 4.47 -31.46
CA ASP A 106 4.15 3.76 -30.23
C ASP A 106 5.67 3.62 -30.02
N ALA A 107 6.08 3.01 -28.91
CA ALA A 107 7.49 2.76 -28.59
C ALA A 107 8.20 1.77 -29.53
N ALA A 108 7.50 1.10 -30.43
CA ALA A 108 8.06 0.25 -31.48
C ALA A 108 8.14 0.97 -32.85
N GLY A 109 7.62 2.20 -32.95
CA GLY A 109 7.56 2.98 -34.18
C GLY A 109 6.37 2.64 -35.07
N LEU A 110 5.34 1.97 -34.56
CA LEU A 110 4.09 1.76 -35.28
C LEU A 110 3.29 3.07 -35.28
N LEU A 111 2.92 3.56 -36.46
CA LEU A 111 2.11 4.78 -36.58
C LEU A 111 0.68 4.50 -36.11
N LEU A 112 0.24 5.23 -35.07
CA LEU A 112 -1.07 5.06 -34.45
C LEU A 112 -2.08 6.12 -34.88
N TRP A 113 -1.61 7.34 -35.12
CA TRP A 113 -2.48 8.48 -35.41
C TRP A 113 -1.75 9.48 -36.30
N ILE A 114 -2.39 9.87 -37.40
CA ILE A 114 -1.88 10.86 -38.34
C ILE A 114 -2.93 11.96 -38.54
N ASP A 115 -2.48 13.21 -38.51
CA ASP A 115 -3.33 14.38 -38.67
C ASP A 115 -2.68 15.46 -39.51
N GLY A 116 -3.49 16.27 -40.20
CA GLY A 116 -3.03 17.31 -41.13
C GLY A 116 -3.76 17.27 -42.47
N SER A 117 -3.19 17.93 -43.48
CA SER A 117 -3.80 18.06 -44.81
C SER A 117 -4.09 16.69 -45.44
N ALA A 118 -5.34 16.47 -45.85
CA ALA A 118 -5.76 15.23 -46.52
C ALA A 118 -4.94 14.97 -47.80
N GLN A 119 -4.59 16.01 -48.54
CA GLN A 119 -3.78 15.89 -49.76
C GLN A 119 -2.36 15.43 -49.44
N LEU A 120 -1.75 15.99 -48.39
CA LEU A 120 -0.40 15.62 -47.97
C LEU A 120 -0.37 14.21 -47.39
N ARG A 121 -1.42 13.81 -46.66
CA ARG A 121 -1.56 12.45 -46.12
C ARG A 121 -1.69 11.41 -47.23
N LEU A 122 -2.49 11.68 -48.27
CA LEU A 122 -2.60 10.79 -49.44
C LEU A 122 -1.25 10.68 -50.16
N ASP A 123 -0.57 11.80 -50.39
CA ASP A 123 0.74 11.81 -51.04
C ASP A 123 1.81 11.04 -50.23
N ALA A 124 1.80 11.17 -48.91
CA ALA A 124 2.69 10.44 -48.01
C ALA A 124 2.37 8.93 -47.96
N ALA A 125 1.09 8.55 -47.97
CA ALA A 125 0.66 7.16 -48.02
C ALA A 125 1.07 6.50 -49.35
N ASP A 126 0.81 7.15 -50.49
CA ASP A 126 1.08 6.60 -51.82
C ASP A 126 2.58 6.53 -52.14
N SER A 127 3.37 7.53 -51.68
CA SER A 127 4.80 7.62 -52.05
C SER A 127 5.75 6.90 -51.11
N MET A 128 5.38 6.65 -49.85
CA MET A 128 6.28 6.05 -48.86
C MET A 128 5.59 5.17 -47.81
N HIS A 129 4.31 4.78 -47.97
CA HIS A 129 3.49 4.11 -46.94
C HIS A 129 3.51 4.78 -45.57
N PHE A 130 3.43 6.11 -45.55
CA PHE A 130 3.25 6.85 -44.31
C PHE A 130 1.78 6.87 -43.91
N THR A 131 1.31 5.74 -43.40
CA THR A 131 -0.09 5.50 -43.02
C THR A 131 -0.16 4.83 -41.64
N GLU A 132 -1.27 5.00 -40.93
CA GLU A 132 -1.55 4.24 -39.72
C GLU A 132 -1.34 2.73 -39.96
N GLY A 133 -0.64 2.06 -39.05
CA GLY A 133 -0.30 0.63 -39.22
C GLY A 133 1.08 0.34 -39.82
N ALA A 134 1.78 1.36 -40.34
CA ALA A 134 3.15 1.22 -40.82
C ALA A 134 4.18 1.30 -39.68
N VAL A 135 5.27 0.52 -39.78
CA VAL A 135 6.37 0.52 -38.79
C VAL A 135 7.56 1.35 -39.28
N TRP A 136 7.73 2.53 -38.68
CA TRP A 136 8.75 3.52 -39.02
C TRP A 136 9.99 3.47 -38.10
N SER A 137 10.27 2.31 -37.50
CA SER A 137 11.57 2.07 -36.85
C SER A 137 12.70 2.04 -37.90
N GLU A 138 13.95 2.24 -37.47
CA GLU A 138 15.10 2.19 -38.39
C GLU A 138 15.25 0.82 -39.08
N ARG A 139 14.83 -0.27 -38.42
CA ARG A 139 14.84 -1.61 -39.01
C ARG A 139 13.74 -1.80 -40.07
N GLY A 140 12.63 -1.07 -39.94
CA GLY A 140 11.49 -1.18 -40.87
C GLY A 140 11.59 -0.22 -42.06
N ALA A 141 12.08 1.00 -41.83
CA ALA A 141 12.02 2.11 -42.77
C ALA A 141 13.37 2.82 -42.99
N GLY A 142 14.46 2.28 -42.45
CA GLY A 142 15.76 2.94 -42.45
C GLY A 142 15.76 4.23 -41.63
N THR A 143 16.83 5.01 -41.73
CA THR A 143 16.94 6.31 -41.05
C THR A 143 15.81 7.24 -41.44
N ASN A 144 15.04 7.61 -40.43
CA ASN A 144 13.95 8.58 -40.45
C ASN A 144 13.84 9.20 -39.05
N ALA A 145 13.10 10.30 -38.87
CA ALA A 145 13.07 10.98 -37.57
C ALA A 145 12.44 10.14 -36.45
N ILE A 146 11.35 9.41 -36.72
CA ILE A 146 10.70 8.52 -35.74
C ILE A 146 11.66 7.43 -35.27
N GLY A 147 12.19 6.64 -36.20
CA GLY A 147 13.13 5.56 -35.90
C GLY A 147 14.41 6.05 -35.21
N THR A 148 14.94 7.20 -35.65
CA THR A 148 16.15 7.77 -35.05
C THR A 148 15.88 8.29 -33.64
N ALA A 149 14.73 8.94 -33.41
CA ALA A 149 14.34 9.40 -32.08
C ALA A 149 14.11 8.23 -31.12
N LEU A 150 13.53 7.12 -31.59
CA LEU A 150 13.38 5.88 -30.82
C LEU A 150 14.75 5.30 -30.41
N ALA A 151 15.65 5.14 -31.38
CA ALA A 151 16.97 4.52 -31.15
C ALA A 151 17.90 5.39 -30.29
N ALA A 152 17.82 6.72 -30.44
CA ALA A 152 18.61 7.67 -29.69
C ALA A 152 17.98 8.08 -28.35
N GLN A 153 16.69 7.80 -28.15
CA GLN A 153 15.86 8.37 -27.08
C GLN A 153 16.05 9.90 -26.96
N HIS A 154 16.12 10.58 -28.09
CA HIS A 154 16.40 12.01 -28.17
C HIS A 154 15.65 12.63 -29.34
N ALA A 155 15.20 13.87 -29.19
CA ALA A 155 14.56 14.60 -30.27
C ALA A 155 15.54 14.84 -31.43
N VAL A 156 15.07 14.71 -32.67
CA VAL A 156 15.91 14.83 -33.85
C VAL A 156 15.12 15.38 -35.03
N GLN A 157 15.73 16.27 -35.80
CA GLN A 157 15.26 16.64 -37.12
C GLN A 157 16.02 15.82 -38.16
N VAL A 158 15.34 15.25 -39.16
CA VAL A 158 15.95 14.52 -40.28
C VAL A 158 15.54 15.21 -41.58
N PHE A 159 16.51 15.53 -42.42
CA PHE A 159 16.31 16.36 -43.60
C PHE A 159 16.93 15.74 -44.86
N ALA A 160 16.20 15.78 -45.97
CA ALA A 160 16.73 15.38 -47.27
C ALA A 160 17.35 13.98 -47.26
N ALA A 161 18.54 13.81 -47.85
CA ALA A 161 19.25 12.53 -47.91
C ALA A 161 19.83 12.06 -46.56
N GLU A 162 19.56 12.75 -45.44
CA GLU A 162 19.69 12.11 -44.13
C GLU A 162 18.72 10.92 -43.99
N HIS A 163 17.58 10.96 -44.68
CA HIS A 163 16.71 9.80 -44.80
C HIS A 163 17.44 8.70 -45.58
N PHE A 164 17.44 7.49 -45.02
CA PHE A 164 18.14 6.36 -45.63
C PHE A 164 17.53 5.95 -46.97
N ASN A 165 16.20 5.97 -47.06
CA ASN A 165 15.45 5.59 -48.26
C ASN A 165 15.29 6.75 -49.23
N GLU A 166 15.57 6.52 -50.51
CA GLU A 166 15.55 7.54 -51.57
C GLU A 166 14.18 8.20 -51.72
N VAL A 167 13.10 7.43 -51.65
CA VAL A 167 11.72 7.95 -51.78
C VAL A 167 11.35 8.93 -50.65
N VAL A 168 12.00 8.80 -49.48
CA VAL A 168 11.77 9.65 -48.30
C VAL A 168 12.60 10.94 -48.35
N GLN A 169 13.64 11.02 -49.19
CA GLN A 169 14.57 12.17 -49.22
C GLN A 169 13.93 13.48 -49.68
N ARG A 170 12.69 13.47 -50.19
CA ARG A 170 11.93 14.69 -50.49
C ARG A 170 11.24 15.29 -49.26
N TRP A 171 11.31 14.63 -48.11
CA TRP A 171 10.64 14.99 -46.87
C TRP A 171 11.62 15.57 -45.84
N THR A 172 11.05 16.24 -44.85
CA THR A 172 11.73 16.69 -43.63
C THR A 172 10.86 16.29 -42.45
N CYS A 173 11.49 15.77 -41.40
CA CYS A 173 10.78 15.24 -40.24
C CYS A 173 11.43 15.77 -38.96
N SER A 174 10.63 16.14 -37.97
CA SER A 174 11.10 16.54 -36.64
C SER A 174 10.37 15.71 -35.60
N ALA A 175 11.10 14.89 -34.87
CA ALA A 175 10.54 13.94 -33.92
C ALA A 175 11.03 14.21 -32.50
N ALA A 176 10.18 14.01 -31.50
CA ALA A 176 10.56 13.97 -30.10
C ALA A 176 9.92 12.79 -29.36
N PRO A 177 10.69 12.08 -28.51
CA PRO A 177 10.15 11.06 -27.64
C PRO A 177 9.25 11.66 -26.56
N VAL A 178 8.21 10.90 -26.18
CA VAL A 178 7.36 11.19 -25.04
C VAL A 178 7.53 10.10 -24.01
N LEU A 179 7.91 10.48 -22.79
CA LEU A 179 8.11 9.55 -21.68
C LEU A 179 6.87 9.52 -20.77
N ASP A 180 6.62 8.35 -20.21
CA ASP A 180 5.64 8.17 -19.16
C ASP A 180 6.12 8.94 -17.91
N PRO A 181 5.37 9.95 -17.43
CA PRO A 181 5.76 10.71 -16.23
C PRO A 181 5.76 9.85 -14.97
N ASP A 182 5.09 8.69 -15.01
CA ASP A 182 5.11 7.68 -13.97
C ASP A 182 6.41 6.86 -14.05
N THR A 183 6.54 6.03 -15.08
CA THR A 183 7.59 5.00 -15.13
C THR A 183 8.89 5.44 -15.79
N GLY A 184 8.92 6.60 -16.45
CA GLY A 184 10.03 7.06 -17.28
C GLY A 184 10.20 6.25 -18.57
N ARG A 185 9.30 5.30 -18.85
CA ARG A 185 9.36 4.49 -20.07
C ARG A 185 8.94 5.33 -21.27
N LEU A 186 9.54 5.03 -22.43
CA LEU A 186 9.10 5.62 -23.68
C LEU A 186 7.68 5.16 -24.01
N LEU A 187 6.76 6.11 -24.15
CA LEU A 187 5.39 5.86 -24.61
C LEU A 187 5.33 5.81 -26.13
N GLY A 188 6.05 6.71 -26.78
CA GLY A 188 5.99 6.88 -28.22
C GLY A 188 6.74 8.10 -28.70
N ILE A 189 6.57 8.41 -29.99
CA ILE A 189 7.15 9.59 -30.64
C ILE A 189 6.02 10.50 -31.11
N ILE A 190 6.17 11.80 -30.90
CA ILE A 190 5.45 12.84 -31.66
C ILE A 190 6.38 13.29 -32.78
N ASP A 191 5.90 13.25 -34.01
CA ASP A 191 6.63 13.66 -35.19
C ASP A 191 5.84 14.70 -36.00
N LEU A 192 6.57 15.61 -36.62
CA LEU A 192 6.07 16.60 -37.56
C LEU A 192 6.79 16.39 -38.90
N THR A 193 6.06 15.86 -39.88
CA THR A 193 6.57 15.53 -41.22
C THR A 193 6.05 16.52 -42.25
N GLY A 194 6.94 17.09 -43.06
CA GLY A 194 6.60 18.00 -44.15
C GLY A 194 7.48 17.79 -45.36
N LEU A 195 7.23 18.54 -46.42
CA LEU A 195 8.07 18.49 -47.62
C LEU A 195 9.38 19.24 -47.37
N MET A 196 10.48 18.82 -47.99
CA MET A 196 11.82 19.39 -47.75
C MET A 196 11.86 20.94 -47.83
N ARG A 197 11.01 21.56 -48.66
CA ARG A 197 10.89 23.03 -48.78
C ARG A 197 10.34 23.74 -47.54
N THR A 198 9.66 23.03 -46.64
CA THR A 198 9.07 23.56 -45.41
C THR A 198 10.01 23.44 -44.22
N VAL A 199 11.24 22.94 -44.43
CA VAL A 199 12.23 22.77 -43.36
C VAL A 199 12.47 24.08 -42.63
N HIS A 200 12.40 24.03 -41.30
CA HIS A 200 12.72 25.15 -40.45
C HIS A 200 13.27 24.67 -39.11
N PRO A 201 14.26 25.35 -38.51
CA PRO A 201 14.82 24.93 -37.22
C PRO A 201 13.79 24.93 -36.07
N HIS A 202 12.77 25.78 -36.15
CA HIS A 202 11.71 25.85 -35.14
C HIS A 202 10.82 24.61 -35.12
N ALA A 203 10.73 23.82 -36.20
CA ALA A 203 9.91 22.61 -36.20
C ALA A 203 10.34 21.64 -35.09
N LEU A 204 11.65 21.45 -34.90
CA LEU A 204 12.17 20.62 -33.82
C LEU A 204 11.84 21.19 -32.44
N ALA A 205 11.98 22.51 -32.27
CA ALA A 205 11.66 23.18 -31.01
C ALA A 205 10.17 23.06 -30.65
N CYS A 206 9.27 23.20 -31.63
CA CYS A 206 7.83 23.04 -31.44
C CYS A 206 7.45 21.61 -31.04
N VAL A 207 8.04 20.60 -31.67
CA VAL A 207 7.78 19.19 -31.34
C VAL A 207 8.33 18.85 -29.96
N MET A 208 9.53 19.34 -29.60
CA MET A 208 10.08 19.20 -28.25
C MET A 208 9.21 19.85 -27.18
N ALA A 209 8.74 21.08 -27.42
CA ALA A 209 7.85 21.79 -26.49
C ALA A 209 6.50 21.07 -26.36
N THR A 210 5.98 20.52 -27.46
CA THR A 210 4.75 19.73 -27.46
C THR A 210 4.91 18.45 -26.65
N ALA A 211 6.00 17.70 -26.84
CA ALA A 211 6.29 16.51 -26.03
C ALA A 211 6.35 16.83 -24.53
N GLN A 212 7.05 17.90 -24.14
CA GLN A 212 7.11 18.35 -22.73
C GLN A 212 5.74 18.77 -22.17
N ALA A 213 4.91 19.44 -22.98
CA ALA A 213 3.55 19.80 -22.60
C ALA A 213 2.67 18.55 -22.41
N VAL A 214 2.80 17.56 -23.30
CA VAL A 214 2.12 16.26 -23.20
C VAL A 214 2.55 15.52 -21.93
N GLU A 215 3.84 15.38 -21.66
CA GLU A 215 4.34 14.74 -20.43
C GLU A 215 3.80 15.43 -19.17
N SER A 216 3.74 16.76 -19.20
CA SER A 216 3.18 17.55 -18.08
C SER A 216 1.68 17.35 -17.92
N HIS A 217 0.93 17.28 -19.03
CA HIS A 217 -0.49 16.98 -19.02
C HIS A 217 -0.78 15.57 -18.47
N LEU A 218 -0.03 14.56 -18.93
CA LEU A 218 -0.12 13.20 -18.41
C LEU A 218 0.20 13.13 -16.92
N ARG A 219 1.18 13.92 -16.44
CA ARG A 219 1.50 14.03 -15.01
C ARG A 219 0.36 14.61 -14.19
N CYS A 220 -0.36 15.61 -14.72
CA CYS A 220 -1.56 16.15 -14.08
C CYS A 220 -2.66 15.10 -14.00
N LEU A 221 -2.97 14.40 -15.11
CA LEU A 221 -3.98 13.33 -15.11
C LEU A 221 -3.63 12.21 -14.12
N MET A 222 -2.35 11.86 -14.04
CA MET A 222 -1.82 10.90 -13.08
C MET A 222 -2.07 11.36 -11.64
N HIS A 223 -1.72 12.61 -11.28
CA HIS A 223 -1.97 13.14 -9.94
C HIS A 223 -3.46 13.21 -9.60
N ASP A 224 -4.31 13.62 -10.55
CA ASP A 224 -5.75 13.64 -10.37
C ASP A 224 -6.34 12.23 -10.14
N SER A 225 -5.75 11.21 -10.78
CA SER A 225 -6.11 9.82 -10.56
C SER A 225 -5.64 9.34 -9.18
N ASP A 226 -4.40 9.66 -8.81
CA ASP A 226 -3.83 9.33 -7.50
C ASP A 226 -4.67 9.92 -6.36
N ASP A 227 -5.12 11.18 -6.48
CA ASP A 227 -5.94 11.84 -5.47
C ASP A 227 -7.34 11.23 -5.38
N ARG A 228 -7.95 10.85 -6.51
CA ARG A 228 -9.22 10.09 -6.50
C ARG A 228 -9.08 8.75 -5.79
N LEU A 229 -7.97 8.04 -6.03
CA LEU A 229 -7.68 6.77 -5.35
C LEU A 229 -7.49 6.98 -3.84
N ARG A 230 -6.73 8.01 -3.43
CA ARG A 230 -6.57 8.36 -2.02
C ARG A 230 -7.90 8.65 -1.35
N SER A 231 -8.73 9.50 -1.94
CA SER A 231 -10.05 9.84 -1.39
C SER A 231 -10.97 8.62 -1.32
N ARG A 232 -10.98 7.75 -2.33
CA ARG A 232 -11.83 6.56 -2.35
C ARG A 232 -11.44 5.52 -1.30
N TYR A 233 -10.14 5.30 -1.08
CA TYR A 233 -9.64 4.26 -0.19
C TYR A 233 -9.17 4.75 1.18
N HIS A 234 -9.38 6.04 1.50
CA HIS A 234 -8.92 6.61 2.76
C HIS A 234 -9.39 5.83 3.98
N GLU A 235 -10.69 5.51 4.12
CA GLU A 235 -11.23 4.74 5.25
C GLU A 235 -10.60 3.35 5.36
N ARG A 236 -10.42 2.67 4.22
CA ARG A 236 -9.86 1.30 4.15
C ARG A 236 -8.39 1.25 4.59
N ILE A 237 -7.71 2.40 4.59
CA ILE A 237 -6.29 2.56 4.97
C ILE A 237 -6.16 3.26 6.34
N ALA A 238 -7.13 4.08 6.74
CA ALA A 238 -7.03 4.97 7.89
C ALA A 238 -7.26 4.29 9.24
N ASP A 239 -7.97 3.14 9.30
CA ASP A 239 -8.27 2.52 10.59
C ASP A 239 -8.55 1.01 10.49
N VAL A 240 -7.47 0.21 10.49
CA VAL A 240 -7.57 -1.25 10.67
C VAL A 240 -6.68 -1.63 11.86
N GLY A 241 -7.06 -1.24 13.09
CA GLY A 241 -6.52 -1.86 14.31
C GLY A 241 -4.99 -1.87 14.49
N GLY A 242 -4.26 -0.91 13.90
CA GLY A 242 -2.79 -0.87 13.91
C GLY A 242 -2.08 -1.67 12.81
N GLU A 243 -2.81 -2.20 11.83
CA GLU A 243 -2.25 -2.87 10.65
C GLU A 243 -1.46 -1.90 9.77
N ARG A 244 -0.33 -2.39 9.27
CA ARG A 244 0.51 -1.68 8.31
C ARG A 244 -0.07 -1.86 6.90
N CYS A 245 -0.67 -0.79 6.39
CA CYS A 245 -1.32 -0.76 5.08
C CYS A 245 -0.69 0.31 4.18
N ALA A 246 -0.83 0.13 2.88
CA ALA A 246 -0.47 1.14 1.89
C ALA A 246 -1.33 1.03 0.65
N LEU A 247 -1.51 2.15 -0.02
CA LEU A 247 -2.11 2.21 -1.35
C LEU A 247 -1.00 2.36 -2.38
N VAL A 248 -1.02 1.49 -3.38
CA VAL A 248 0.05 1.39 -4.37
C VAL A 248 -0.57 1.33 -5.76
N THR A 249 -0.03 2.10 -6.71
CA THR A 249 -0.48 2.06 -8.11
C THR A 249 0.01 0.79 -8.81
N PRO A 250 -0.51 0.44 -10.00
CA PRO A 250 -0.01 -0.69 -10.78
C PRO A 250 1.43 -0.54 -11.24
N SER A 251 1.91 0.71 -11.38
CA SER A 251 3.31 1.05 -11.64
C SER A 251 4.20 0.95 -10.40
N GLY A 252 3.62 0.58 -9.24
CA GLY A 252 4.32 0.40 -7.99
C GLY A 252 4.45 1.64 -7.12
N ARG A 253 3.99 2.82 -7.56
CA ARG A 253 4.12 4.07 -6.79
C ARG A 253 3.29 3.98 -5.51
N VAL A 254 3.93 4.26 -4.37
CA VAL A 254 3.25 4.29 -3.07
C VAL A 254 2.53 5.63 -2.92
N LEU A 255 1.20 5.61 -2.92
CA LEU A 255 0.37 6.82 -2.81
C LEU A 255 0.20 7.28 -1.36
N VAL A 256 0.06 6.32 -0.44
CA VAL A 256 -0.07 6.54 1.00
C VAL A 256 0.34 5.25 1.74
N ALA A 257 0.91 5.38 2.93
CA ALA A 257 1.23 4.26 3.83
C ALA A 257 0.89 4.63 5.28
N THR A 258 0.25 3.72 6.00
CA THR A 258 -0.20 3.90 7.38
C THR A 258 0.16 2.68 8.25
N PRO A 259 0.60 2.87 9.51
CA PRO A 259 1.22 4.09 10.06
C PRO A 259 2.50 4.49 9.27
N GLY A 260 3.08 5.68 9.49
CA GLY A 260 4.16 6.25 8.67
C GLY A 260 5.42 5.38 8.43
N PRO A 261 6.36 5.85 7.59
CA PRO A 261 6.91 5.15 6.42
C PRO A 261 7.52 3.78 6.74
N TRP A 262 6.71 2.73 6.69
CA TRP A 262 7.14 1.36 6.95
C TRP A 262 7.58 0.59 5.69
N ILE A 263 7.27 1.12 4.50
CA ILE A 263 7.67 0.54 3.21
C ILE A 263 9.14 0.85 2.88
N GLY A 264 9.64 2.03 3.27
CA GLY A 264 11.02 2.44 3.04
C GLY A 264 11.40 2.69 1.56
N ALA A 265 10.42 2.75 0.65
CA ALA A 265 10.61 3.03 -0.77
C ALA A 265 9.43 3.79 -1.37
N GLU A 266 9.71 4.59 -2.40
CA GLU A 266 8.71 5.32 -3.18
C GLU A 266 7.98 4.42 -4.20
N ARG A 267 8.58 3.29 -4.58
CA ARG A 267 8.01 2.28 -5.48
C ARG A 267 8.19 0.85 -4.98
N LEU A 268 7.21 0.01 -5.31
CA LEU A 268 7.17 -1.43 -5.02
C LEU A 268 7.00 -2.26 -6.29
N SER A 269 7.58 -3.46 -6.32
CA SER A 269 7.30 -4.45 -7.36
C SER A 269 6.07 -5.26 -6.95
N VAL A 270 4.91 -4.91 -7.49
CA VAL A 270 3.64 -5.56 -7.18
C VAL A 270 3.28 -6.57 -8.28
N PRO A 271 2.92 -7.83 -7.96
CA PRO A 271 2.46 -8.77 -8.97
C PRO A 271 1.20 -8.25 -9.68
N ALA A 272 1.11 -8.44 -11.01
CA ALA A 272 0.02 -7.88 -11.83
C ALA A 272 -1.39 -8.33 -11.40
N ALA A 273 -1.53 -9.54 -10.85
CA ALA A 273 -2.78 -10.08 -10.33
C ALA A 273 -2.97 -9.84 -8.82
N GLY A 274 -2.05 -9.10 -8.18
CA GLY A 274 -1.89 -9.08 -6.74
C GLY A 274 -1.23 -10.36 -6.20
N GLY A 275 -1.09 -10.43 -4.87
CA GLY A 275 -0.46 -11.56 -4.18
C GLY A 275 0.66 -11.16 -3.25
N GLU A 276 1.43 -12.15 -2.79
CA GLU A 276 2.54 -11.92 -1.88
C GLU A 276 3.71 -11.18 -2.56
N LEU A 277 4.35 -10.27 -1.82
CA LEU A 277 5.55 -9.56 -2.22
C LEU A 277 6.50 -9.35 -1.03
N LEU A 278 7.77 -9.12 -1.31
CA LEU A 278 8.78 -8.78 -0.31
C LEU A 278 9.11 -7.29 -0.42
N LEU A 279 8.98 -6.57 0.68
CA LEU A 279 9.31 -5.14 0.75
C LEU A 279 10.83 -4.95 0.90
N PRO A 280 11.39 -3.76 0.55
CA PRO A 280 12.82 -3.47 0.64
C PRO A 280 13.45 -3.72 2.02
N GLY A 281 12.66 -3.64 3.11
CA GLY A 281 13.07 -3.98 4.47
C GLY A 281 12.99 -5.47 4.84
N GLY A 282 12.77 -6.36 3.87
CA GLY A 282 12.62 -7.81 4.09
C GLY A 282 11.28 -8.21 4.71
N THR A 283 10.34 -7.28 4.87
CA THR A 283 8.98 -7.56 5.38
C THR A 283 8.15 -8.16 4.26
N ARG A 284 7.51 -9.31 4.51
CA ARG A 284 6.50 -9.85 3.59
C ARG A 284 5.25 -8.97 3.57
N ALA A 285 4.58 -8.91 2.44
CA ALA A 285 3.35 -8.16 2.26
C ALA A 285 2.42 -8.88 1.28
N PHE A 286 1.14 -8.55 1.32
CA PHE A 286 0.14 -9.02 0.38
C PHE A 286 -0.49 -7.83 -0.31
N ALA A 287 -0.42 -7.79 -1.64
CA ALA A 287 -1.07 -6.81 -2.47
C ALA A 287 -2.45 -7.33 -2.90
N GLU A 288 -3.51 -6.76 -2.35
CA GLU A 288 -4.88 -7.01 -2.79
C GLU A 288 -5.22 -6.05 -3.94
N PRO A 289 -5.60 -6.54 -5.13
CA PRO A 289 -6.04 -5.68 -6.20
C PRO A 289 -7.40 -5.04 -5.86
N VAL A 290 -7.58 -3.78 -6.25
CA VAL A 290 -8.85 -3.06 -6.09
C VAL A 290 -9.28 -2.42 -7.42
N ASP A 291 -10.60 -2.28 -7.60
CA ASP A 291 -11.25 -1.68 -8.79
C ASP A 291 -10.66 -2.19 -10.13
N HIS A 292 -10.69 -3.50 -10.37
CA HIS A 292 -10.17 -4.12 -11.60
C HIS A 292 -8.66 -3.82 -11.85
N ASN A 293 -7.85 -3.87 -10.79
CA ASN A 293 -6.39 -3.66 -10.81
C ASN A 293 -5.96 -2.21 -11.12
N VAL A 294 -6.81 -1.20 -10.89
CA VAL A 294 -6.38 0.22 -11.01
C VAL A 294 -5.53 0.68 -9.83
N ALA A 295 -5.55 -0.06 -8.72
CA ALA A 295 -4.64 0.11 -7.58
C ALA A 295 -4.54 -1.19 -6.77
N PHE A 296 -3.64 -1.18 -5.78
CA PHE A 296 -3.42 -2.27 -4.83
C PHE A 296 -3.44 -1.75 -3.40
N VAL A 297 -4.14 -2.46 -2.53
CA VAL A 297 -4.02 -2.30 -1.08
C VAL A 297 -2.96 -3.29 -0.61
N VAL A 298 -1.79 -2.79 -0.26
CA VAL A 298 -0.67 -3.59 0.24
C VAL A 298 -0.73 -3.64 1.76
N ARG A 299 -0.90 -4.83 2.32
CA ARG A 299 -0.85 -5.07 3.76
C ARG A 299 0.44 -5.76 4.11
N ALA A 300 1.12 -5.34 5.18
CA ALA A 300 2.22 -6.12 5.73
C ALA A 300 1.68 -7.50 6.10
N LEU A 301 2.23 -8.54 5.48
CA LEU A 301 2.16 -9.88 6.02
C LEU A 301 3.21 -9.85 7.10
N ASP A 302 2.78 -9.56 8.31
CA ASP A 302 3.68 -9.63 9.44
C ASP A 302 4.40 -10.99 9.40
N ASP A 303 5.72 -10.97 9.20
CA ASP A 303 6.63 -12.06 9.58
C ASP A 303 6.60 -12.29 11.11
N ARG A 304 5.64 -11.71 11.83
CA ARG A 304 5.35 -11.93 13.26
C ARG A 304 4.55 -13.20 13.53
N VAL A 305 4.45 -14.11 12.55
CA VAL A 305 4.33 -15.54 12.88
C VAL A 305 5.68 -16.13 13.33
N ALA A 306 6.80 -15.39 13.20
CA ALA A 306 7.90 -15.50 14.15
C ALA A 306 7.58 -14.61 15.36
N THR A 307 6.82 -15.17 16.29
CA THR A 307 6.67 -14.79 17.71
C THR A 307 7.46 -13.53 18.12
N ARG A 308 6.81 -12.36 18.15
CA ARG A 308 6.91 -11.62 19.42
C ARG A 308 6.12 -12.48 20.39
N HIS A 309 6.81 -13.27 21.20
CA HIS A 309 6.18 -13.79 22.41
C HIS A 309 5.68 -12.53 23.14
N HIS A 310 4.39 -12.21 23.01
CA HIS A 310 3.72 -11.52 24.10
C HIS A 310 3.83 -12.52 25.23
N PRO A 311 4.64 -12.23 26.25
CA PRO A 311 4.92 -13.24 27.23
C PRO A 311 3.58 -13.57 27.90
N LEU A 312 3.22 -14.86 27.97
CA LEU A 312 1.94 -15.28 28.52
C LEU A 312 2.00 -15.08 30.03
N LEU A 313 1.26 -14.09 30.53
CA LEU A 313 1.17 -13.78 31.95
C LEU A 313 -0.09 -14.44 32.52
N ARG A 314 0.10 -15.56 33.23
CA ARG A 314 -1.00 -16.21 33.96
C ARG A 314 -1.08 -15.67 35.37
N LEU A 315 -2.25 -15.18 35.74
CA LEU A 315 -2.57 -14.62 37.05
C LEU A 315 -3.64 -15.48 37.72
N ARG A 316 -3.29 -16.10 38.85
CA ARG A 316 -4.21 -16.80 39.74
C ARG A 316 -4.39 -15.98 41.01
N LEU A 317 -5.43 -15.16 41.04
CA LEU A 317 -5.69 -14.14 42.06
C LEU A 317 -6.84 -14.54 43.03
N LEU A 318 -7.67 -15.52 42.67
CA LEU A 318 -8.84 -15.92 43.47
C LEU A 318 -8.47 -16.93 44.57
N GLY A 319 -9.01 -16.72 45.77
CA GLY A 319 -8.94 -17.65 46.90
C GLY A 319 -7.54 -17.81 47.53
N ARG A 320 -6.62 -16.86 47.29
CA ARG A 320 -5.21 -16.96 47.72
C ARG A 320 -4.65 -15.62 48.18
N ASP A 321 -3.75 -15.66 49.16
CA ASP A 321 -3.15 -14.44 49.76
C ASP A 321 -2.04 -13.84 48.90
N HIS A 322 -1.35 -14.73 48.18
CA HIS A 322 -0.33 -14.39 47.20
C HIS A 322 -0.76 -14.95 45.86
N ALA A 323 -0.74 -14.11 44.83
CA ALA A 323 -1.10 -14.54 43.49
C ALA A 323 -0.12 -15.59 43.00
N GLY A 324 -0.65 -16.62 42.35
CA GLY A 324 0.16 -17.44 41.46
C GLY A 324 0.41 -16.64 40.18
N VAL A 325 1.66 -16.26 39.94
CA VAL A 325 2.04 -15.55 38.70
C VAL A 325 3.02 -16.39 37.92
N GLU A 326 2.69 -16.68 36.66
CA GLU A 326 3.56 -17.39 35.73
C GLU A 326 3.78 -16.49 34.50
N LEU A 327 5.02 -16.38 34.04
CA LEU A 327 5.40 -15.69 32.80
C LEU A 327 5.99 -16.72 31.84
N ASP A 328 5.34 -16.95 30.70
CA ASP A 328 5.72 -17.99 29.73
C ASP A 328 5.90 -19.38 30.39
N GLY A 329 5.04 -19.70 31.36
CA GLY A 329 5.08 -20.95 32.13
C GLY A 329 6.13 -20.98 33.25
N CYS A 330 6.93 -19.92 33.42
CA CYS A 330 7.88 -19.81 34.54
C CYS A 330 7.22 -19.13 35.75
N PRO A 331 7.15 -19.78 36.93
CA PRO A 331 6.56 -19.17 38.12
C PRO A 331 7.44 -18.02 38.65
N LEU A 332 6.80 -16.90 39.00
CA LEU A 332 7.44 -15.72 39.57
C LEU A 332 7.09 -15.56 41.05
N GLN A 333 8.11 -15.32 41.89
CA GLN A 333 7.92 -14.98 43.30
C GLN A 333 7.75 -13.47 43.43
N LEU A 334 6.54 -13.03 43.72
CA LEU A 334 6.19 -11.61 43.83
C LEU A 334 5.84 -11.23 45.26
N THR A 335 6.12 -9.98 45.62
CA THR A 335 5.62 -9.42 46.88
C THR A 335 4.11 -9.22 46.81
N ARG A 336 3.46 -9.10 47.98
CA ARG A 336 2.04 -8.74 48.07
C ARG A 336 1.73 -7.46 47.28
N ARG A 337 2.59 -6.44 47.37
CA ARG A 337 2.42 -5.18 46.66
C ARG A 337 2.49 -5.32 45.14
N HIS A 338 3.40 -6.13 44.62
CA HIS A 338 3.48 -6.42 43.18
C HIS A 338 2.26 -7.20 42.69
N THR A 339 1.75 -8.10 43.51
CA THR A 339 0.52 -8.85 43.23
C THR A 339 -0.69 -7.92 43.13
N GLU A 340 -0.83 -6.98 44.08
CA GLU A 340 -1.90 -5.97 44.08
C GLU A 340 -1.82 -5.08 42.83
N ILE A 341 -0.61 -4.67 42.43
CA ILE A 341 -0.39 -3.93 41.17
C ILE A 341 -0.89 -4.74 39.97
N LEU A 342 -0.51 -6.02 39.85
CA LEU A 342 -0.94 -6.85 38.72
C LEU A 342 -2.45 -7.08 38.71
N ALA A 343 -3.08 -7.25 39.87
CA ALA A 343 -4.53 -7.36 39.98
C ALA A 343 -5.22 -6.12 39.42
N LEU A 344 -4.80 -4.92 39.86
CA LEU A 344 -5.37 -3.64 39.41
C LEU A 344 -5.15 -3.40 37.92
N LEU A 345 -3.93 -3.64 37.42
CA LEU A 345 -3.62 -3.47 36.00
C LEU A 345 -4.37 -4.48 35.12
N SER A 346 -4.63 -5.70 35.61
CA SER A 346 -5.43 -6.68 34.87
C SER A 346 -6.91 -6.30 34.75
N ALA A 347 -7.44 -5.56 35.72
CA ALA A 347 -8.81 -5.02 35.72
C ALA A 347 -8.95 -3.71 34.90
N ARG A 348 -7.83 -3.10 34.49
CA ARG A 348 -7.78 -1.84 33.73
C ARG A 348 -6.91 -1.97 32.47
N PRO A 349 -7.43 -2.58 31.39
CA PRO A 349 -6.67 -2.80 30.15
C PRO A 349 -6.13 -1.52 29.49
N HIS A 350 -6.83 -0.39 29.67
CA HIS A 350 -6.39 0.91 29.14
C HIS A 350 -5.20 1.52 29.89
N GLY A 351 -4.83 0.94 31.03
CA GLY A 351 -3.75 1.39 31.90
C GLY A 351 -4.17 2.36 32.99
N MET A 352 -3.25 2.61 33.92
CA MET A 352 -3.44 3.51 35.06
C MET A 352 -2.26 4.48 35.16
N THR A 353 -2.53 5.74 35.48
CA THR A 353 -1.51 6.73 35.81
C THR A 353 -0.83 6.39 37.14
N SER A 354 0.30 7.05 37.43
CA SER A 354 0.98 6.86 38.72
C SER A 354 0.15 7.31 39.92
N GLU A 355 -0.73 8.29 39.69
CA GLU A 355 -1.62 8.91 40.65
C GLU A 355 -2.81 7.98 40.97
N GLU A 356 -3.49 7.47 39.95
CA GLU A 356 -4.59 6.50 40.11
C GLU A 356 -4.12 5.23 40.80
N LEU A 357 -2.98 4.68 40.37
CA LEU A 357 -2.42 3.47 40.97
C LEU A 357 -1.95 3.72 42.41
N ALA A 358 -1.56 4.96 42.78
CA ALA A 358 -1.20 5.29 44.16
C ALA A 358 -2.43 5.30 45.08
N ILE A 359 -3.53 5.88 44.61
CA ILE A 359 -4.81 5.91 45.34
C ILE A 359 -5.32 4.48 45.54
N ASP A 360 -5.30 3.65 44.50
CA ASP A 360 -5.83 2.28 44.58
C ASP A 360 -4.99 1.33 45.42
N LEU A 361 -3.71 1.64 45.64
CA LEU A 361 -2.82 0.83 46.48
C LEU A 361 -2.79 1.30 47.93
N TYR A 362 -2.84 2.61 48.18
CA TYR A 362 -2.52 3.21 49.48
C TYR A 362 -3.59 4.18 50.02
N GLY A 363 -4.65 4.45 49.25
CA GLY A 363 -5.67 5.45 49.59
C GLY A 363 -5.13 6.87 49.58
N ASP A 364 -5.69 7.73 50.43
CA ASP A 364 -5.34 9.17 50.51
C ASP A 364 -3.89 9.44 50.94
N ALA A 365 -3.21 8.43 51.52
CA ALA A 365 -1.81 8.50 51.88
C ALA A 365 -0.85 8.14 50.72
N GLY A 366 -1.37 7.78 49.55
CA GLY A 366 -0.60 7.32 48.40
C GLY A 366 0.26 8.39 47.74
N GLN A 367 1.54 8.08 47.52
CA GLN A 367 2.47 8.96 46.82
C GLN A 367 2.86 8.36 45.45
N PRO A 368 2.67 9.07 44.32
CA PRO A 368 3.01 8.56 42.98
C PRO A 368 4.48 8.10 42.84
N GLY A 369 5.39 8.75 43.58
CA GLY A 369 6.80 8.36 43.64
C GLY A 369 7.03 6.94 44.16
N THR A 370 6.26 6.50 45.16
CA THR A 370 6.33 5.14 45.71
C THR A 370 5.89 4.11 44.68
N VAL A 371 4.82 4.41 43.92
CA VAL A 371 4.33 3.55 42.83
C VAL A 371 5.38 3.40 41.73
N ARG A 372 6.01 4.49 41.30
CA ARG A 372 7.10 4.47 40.30
C ARG A 372 8.21 3.50 40.70
N VAL A 373 8.60 3.48 41.98
CA VAL A 373 9.61 2.55 42.50
C VAL A 373 9.12 1.09 42.47
N GLN A 374 7.88 0.82 42.90
CA GLN A 374 7.32 -0.53 42.87
C GLN A 374 7.18 -1.05 41.43
N VAL A 375 6.67 -0.24 40.50
CA VAL A 375 6.55 -0.63 39.10
C VAL A 375 7.91 -0.81 38.44
N HIS A 376 8.90 0.03 38.77
CA HIS A 376 10.27 -0.18 38.28
C HIS A 376 10.85 -1.54 38.73
N ARG A 377 10.62 -1.95 39.99
CA ARG A 377 11.03 -3.27 40.49
C ARG A 377 10.27 -4.39 39.81
N LEU A 378 8.96 -4.23 39.64
CA LEU A 378 8.11 -5.20 38.95
C LEU A 378 8.52 -5.37 37.48
N ARG A 379 8.90 -4.29 36.79
CA ARG A 379 9.45 -4.34 35.42
C ARG A 379 10.76 -5.10 35.30
N LYS A 380 11.60 -5.10 36.34
CA LYS A 380 12.81 -5.95 36.32
C LYS A 380 12.49 -7.44 36.33
N LEU A 381 11.33 -7.83 36.87
CA LEU A 381 10.86 -9.21 36.92
C LEU A 381 10.07 -9.60 35.66
N LEU A 382 9.27 -8.68 35.14
CA LEU A 382 8.36 -8.91 34.01
C LEU A 382 8.89 -8.41 32.66
N GLY A 383 10.06 -7.78 32.64
CA GLY A 383 10.69 -7.23 31.45
C GLY A 383 9.80 -6.21 30.74
N ARG A 384 9.46 -6.52 29.48
CA ARG A 384 8.65 -5.66 28.60
C ARG A 384 7.14 -5.87 28.76
N ALA A 385 6.68 -6.73 29.66
CA ALA A 385 5.25 -6.99 29.87
C ALA A 385 4.50 -5.84 30.58
N ILE A 386 5.20 -4.78 31.02
CA ILE A 386 4.59 -3.57 31.59
C ILE A 386 5.16 -2.33 30.89
N GLU A 387 4.26 -1.52 30.34
CA GLU A 387 4.54 -0.15 29.90
C GLU A 387 4.29 0.86 31.02
N THR A 388 4.83 2.08 30.91
CA THR A 388 4.90 3.03 32.06
C THR A 388 4.29 4.41 31.82
N ASP A 389 3.56 4.59 30.73
CA ASP A 389 2.92 5.86 30.39
C ASP A 389 1.69 5.66 29.46
N PRO A 390 0.51 5.29 30.00
CA PRO A 390 0.20 4.92 31.39
C PRO A 390 0.74 3.52 31.76
N TYR A 391 0.71 3.15 33.05
CA TYR A 391 1.04 1.79 33.48
C TYR A 391 0.03 0.80 32.93
N ARG A 392 0.45 -0.11 32.06
CA ARG A 392 -0.42 -1.15 31.47
C ARG A 392 0.32 -2.45 31.21
N LEU A 393 -0.42 -3.56 31.24
CA LEU A 393 0.10 -4.88 30.86
C LEU A 393 0.14 -5.00 29.34
N VAL A 394 1.29 -5.37 28.79
CA VAL A 394 1.53 -5.56 27.34
C VAL A 394 1.98 -7.00 27.09
N ALA A 395 1.16 -7.91 27.59
CA ALA A 395 1.32 -9.36 27.60
C ALA A 395 -0.03 -10.00 27.32
N ASP A 396 -0.04 -11.26 26.89
CA ASP A 396 -1.28 -12.04 26.87
C ASP A 396 -1.60 -12.40 28.32
N VAL A 397 -2.65 -11.79 28.88
CA VAL A 397 -3.00 -11.95 30.30
C VAL A 397 -4.12 -12.98 30.44
N GLU A 398 -3.81 -14.12 31.05
CA GLU A 398 -4.81 -15.09 31.50
C GLU A 398 -5.05 -14.88 33.00
N CYS A 399 -6.13 -14.19 33.36
CA CYS A 399 -6.50 -13.92 34.74
C CYS A 399 -7.76 -14.71 35.14
N ASP A 400 -7.71 -15.43 36.26
CA ASP A 400 -8.84 -16.20 36.79
C ASP A 400 -10.03 -15.31 37.19
N ALA A 401 -9.78 -14.15 37.81
CA ALA A 401 -10.82 -13.18 38.15
C ALA A 401 -11.50 -12.61 36.88
N ALA A 402 -10.71 -12.23 35.87
CA ALA A 402 -11.23 -11.74 34.59
C ALA A 402 -12.02 -12.84 33.84
N ARG A 403 -11.60 -14.11 33.98
CA ARG A 403 -12.34 -15.25 33.42
C ARG A 403 -13.72 -15.39 34.04
N VAL A 404 -13.83 -15.26 35.37
CA VAL A 404 -15.13 -15.28 36.07
C VAL A 404 -16.00 -14.11 35.62
N GLN A 405 -15.46 -12.90 35.52
CA GLN A 405 -16.18 -11.72 35.00
C GLN A 405 -16.72 -11.96 33.58
N CYS A 406 -15.89 -12.48 32.66
CA CYS A 406 -16.30 -12.79 31.29
C CYS A 406 -17.43 -13.84 31.21
N LEU A 407 -17.43 -14.83 32.11
CA LEU A 407 -18.52 -15.81 32.20
C LEU A 407 -19.81 -15.15 32.71
N LEU A 408 -19.72 -14.24 33.69
CA LEU A 408 -20.86 -13.47 34.18
C LEU A 408 -21.45 -12.55 33.11
N ASP A 409 -20.61 -11.84 32.35
CA ASP A 409 -21.04 -10.97 31.23
C ASP A 409 -21.85 -11.73 30.18
N ARG A 410 -21.48 -12.99 29.92
CA ARG A 410 -22.17 -13.86 28.94
C ARG A 410 -23.35 -14.62 29.52
N GLY A 411 -23.68 -14.39 30.80
CA GLY A 411 -24.76 -15.08 31.51
C GLY A 411 -24.46 -16.54 31.85
N ALA A 412 -23.21 -17.00 31.73
CA ALA A 412 -22.78 -18.37 32.08
C ALA A 412 -22.55 -18.51 33.59
N VAL A 413 -23.59 -18.22 34.38
CA VAL A 413 -23.52 -18.09 35.86
C VAL A 413 -23.02 -19.36 36.54
N ARG A 414 -23.50 -20.55 36.12
CA ARG A 414 -23.07 -21.83 36.70
C ARG A 414 -21.56 -22.06 36.53
N GLU A 415 -21.05 -21.86 35.32
CA GLU A 415 -19.61 -22.04 35.08
C GLU A 415 -18.80 -20.97 35.82
N ALA A 416 -19.30 -19.73 35.92
CA ALA A 416 -18.64 -18.66 36.66
C ALA A 416 -18.43 -19.04 38.13
N VAL A 417 -19.45 -19.58 38.80
CA VAL A 417 -19.35 -19.99 40.20
C VAL A 417 -18.50 -21.25 40.38
N GLU A 418 -18.55 -22.21 39.47
CA GLU A 418 -17.69 -23.41 39.50
C GLU A 418 -16.21 -23.07 39.35
N ARG A 419 -15.88 -21.97 38.64
CA ARG A 419 -14.51 -21.48 38.47
C ARG A 419 -14.08 -20.50 39.57
N TYR A 420 -14.99 -20.05 40.42
CA TYR A 420 -14.69 -19.12 41.50
C TYR A 420 -14.05 -19.84 42.69
N ALA A 421 -12.73 -19.71 42.82
CA ALA A 421 -11.96 -20.35 43.88
C ALA A 421 -12.05 -19.66 45.26
N GLY A 422 -12.75 -18.53 45.36
CA GLY A 422 -12.86 -17.70 46.55
C GLY A 422 -12.55 -16.22 46.27
N PRO A 423 -12.53 -15.36 47.31
CA PRO A 423 -12.37 -13.92 47.14
C PRO A 423 -11.05 -13.54 46.44
N LEU A 424 -11.08 -12.47 45.64
CA LEU A 424 -9.89 -11.90 45.01
C LEU A 424 -8.92 -11.40 46.09
N LEU A 425 -7.73 -12.00 46.19
CA LEU A 425 -6.70 -11.65 47.18
C LEU A 425 -7.29 -11.38 48.59
N PRO A 426 -7.81 -12.41 49.29
CA PRO A 426 -8.70 -12.26 50.44
C PRO A 426 -8.16 -11.39 51.57
N HIS A 427 -6.85 -11.41 51.81
CA HIS A 427 -6.22 -10.62 52.87
C HIS A 427 -5.67 -9.27 52.38
N SER A 428 -5.81 -8.89 51.11
CA SER A 428 -5.39 -7.56 50.65
C SER A 428 -6.26 -6.46 51.26
N GLU A 429 -5.61 -5.39 51.73
CA GLU A 429 -6.25 -4.18 52.26
C GLU A 429 -6.09 -2.99 51.30
N ALA A 430 -5.51 -3.22 50.10
CA ALA A 430 -5.37 -2.17 49.09
C ALA A 430 -6.76 -1.72 48.61
N PRO A 431 -7.12 -0.43 48.70
CA PRO A 431 -8.49 0.03 48.44
C PRO A 431 -9.05 -0.40 47.08
N GLY A 432 -8.25 -0.33 46.01
CA GLY A 432 -8.67 -0.76 44.69
C GLY A 432 -8.91 -2.27 44.61
N VAL A 433 -8.08 -3.09 45.25
CA VAL A 433 -8.24 -4.55 45.27
C VAL A 433 -9.48 -4.96 46.07
N VAL A 434 -9.72 -4.30 47.20
CA VAL A 434 -10.96 -4.49 48.00
C VAL A 434 -12.19 -4.15 47.16
N ARG A 435 -12.18 -3.01 46.45
CA ARG A 435 -13.28 -2.64 45.56
C ARG A 435 -13.53 -3.68 44.46
N GLU A 436 -12.49 -4.15 43.78
CA GLU A 436 -12.61 -5.16 42.72
C GLU A 436 -13.06 -6.53 43.27
N ARG A 437 -12.59 -6.91 44.46
CA ARG A 437 -13.04 -8.12 45.18
C ARG A 437 -14.53 -8.07 45.48
N ASP A 438 -14.95 -7.00 46.14
CA ASP A 438 -16.34 -6.84 46.59
C ASP A 438 -17.28 -6.74 45.38
N ALA A 439 -16.88 -6.03 44.32
CA ALA A 439 -17.65 -5.94 43.09
C ALA A 439 -17.86 -7.30 42.41
N LEU A 440 -16.80 -8.10 42.26
CA LEU A 440 -16.89 -9.43 41.66
C LEU A 440 -17.75 -10.37 42.52
N GLU A 441 -17.56 -10.36 43.84
CA GLU A 441 -18.29 -11.23 44.75
C GLU A 441 -19.78 -10.88 44.81
N VAL A 442 -20.12 -9.58 44.90
CA VAL A 442 -21.51 -9.12 44.86
C VAL A 442 -22.15 -9.48 43.53
N TRP A 443 -21.48 -9.27 42.40
CA TRP A 443 -22.04 -9.61 41.09
C TRP A 443 -22.29 -11.10 40.95
N LEU A 444 -21.30 -11.94 41.27
CA LEU A 444 -21.42 -13.39 41.22
C LEU A 444 -22.59 -13.88 42.10
N ARG A 445 -22.65 -13.40 43.34
CA ARG A 445 -23.72 -13.73 44.27
C ARG A 445 -25.09 -13.32 43.73
N GLN A 446 -25.23 -12.10 43.22
CA GLN A 446 -26.51 -11.62 42.68
C GLN A 446 -26.93 -12.40 41.44
N ALA A 447 -25.98 -12.75 40.55
CA ALA A 447 -26.25 -13.55 39.37
C ALA A 447 -26.76 -14.96 39.75
N VAL A 448 -26.14 -15.60 40.75
CA VAL A 448 -26.60 -16.90 41.27
C VAL A 448 -27.97 -16.78 41.94
N MET A 449 -28.20 -15.73 42.73
CA MET A 449 -29.44 -15.56 43.49
C MET A 449 -30.65 -15.19 42.63
N THR A 450 -30.43 -14.52 41.49
CA THR A 450 -31.50 -14.15 40.55
C THR A 450 -31.76 -15.23 39.49
N GLY A 451 -30.77 -16.07 39.20
CA GLY A 451 -30.90 -17.21 38.29
C GLY A 451 -31.83 -18.31 38.80
N ASP A 452 -32.34 -19.10 37.87
CA ASP A 452 -33.15 -20.30 38.11
C ASP A 452 -32.34 -21.58 37.80
N ASP A 453 -31.17 -21.69 38.41
CA ASP A 453 -30.26 -22.83 38.28
C ASP A 453 -29.83 -23.34 39.66
N ASP A 454 -30.45 -24.43 40.10
CA ASP A 454 -30.17 -25.08 41.38
C ASP A 454 -28.75 -25.65 41.46
N ALA A 455 -28.13 -25.99 40.32
CA ALA A 455 -26.74 -26.43 40.29
C ALA A 455 -25.79 -25.25 40.53
N ALA A 456 -26.09 -24.06 39.99
CA ALA A 456 -25.35 -22.84 40.29
C ALA A 456 -25.50 -22.42 41.77
N LEU A 457 -26.71 -22.50 42.32
CA LEU A 457 -26.94 -22.28 43.76
C LEU A 457 -26.17 -23.26 44.63
N TRP A 458 -26.18 -24.55 44.27
CA TRP A 458 -25.41 -25.57 44.97
C TRP A 458 -23.91 -25.30 44.90
N ALA A 459 -23.37 -24.92 43.74
CA ALA A 459 -21.96 -24.58 43.59
C ALA A 459 -21.57 -23.35 44.43
N TRP A 460 -22.42 -22.31 44.47
CA TRP A 460 -22.19 -21.11 45.29
C TRP A 460 -22.09 -21.45 46.78
N VAL A 461 -23.05 -22.18 47.33
CA VAL A 461 -23.07 -22.48 48.77
C VAL A 461 -21.96 -23.42 49.21
N GLN A 462 -21.26 -24.05 48.26
CA GLN A 462 -20.06 -24.85 48.52
C GLN A 462 -18.76 -24.05 48.35
N SER A 463 -18.82 -22.82 47.83
CA SER A 463 -17.67 -21.93 47.73
C SER A 463 -17.31 -21.29 49.09
N PRO A 464 -16.07 -20.79 49.29
CA PRO A 464 -15.68 -20.11 50.52
C PRO A 464 -16.54 -18.89 50.89
N SER A 465 -17.05 -18.17 49.89
CA SER A 465 -17.92 -17.00 50.10
C SER A 465 -19.38 -17.37 50.34
N GLY A 466 -19.87 -18.45 49.72
CA GLY A 466 -21.26 -18.86 49.84
C GLY A 466 -21.55 -19.83 50.99
N SER A 467 -20.52 -20.41 51.62
CA SER A 467 -20.72 -21.40 52.69
C SER A 467 -21.52 -20.87 53.86
N ASP A 468 -21.41 -19.57 54.16
CA ASP A 468 -22.11 -18.90 55.25
C ASP A 468 -23.26 -17.99 54.76
N ASP A 469 -23.59 -18.04 53.46
CA ASP A 469 -24.73 -17.31 52.89
C ASP A 469 -26.06 -17.99 53.23
N LEU A 470 -26.62 -17.62 54.38
CA LEU A 470 -27.90 -18.15 54.85
C LEU A 470 -29.04 -17.95 53.83
N ALA A 471 -29.03 -16.86 53.06
CA ALA A 471 -30.08 -16.59 52.09
C ALA A 471 -30.01 -17.57 50.90
N ALA A 472 -28.81 -17.83 50.39
CA ALA A 472 -28.60 -18.82 49.33
C ALA A 472 -28.96 -20.24 49.80
N TRP A 473 -28.54 -20.64 51.00
CA TRP A 473 -28.92 -21.94 51.59
C TRP A 473 -30.44 -22.11 51.74
N LYS A 474 -31.16 -21.05 52.15
CA LYS A 474 -32.64 -21.08 52.23
C LYS A 474 -33.29 -21.18 50.86
N ARG A 475 -32.80 -20.43 49.87
CA ARG A 475 -33.31 -20.45 48.49
C ARG A 475 -33.17 -21.85 47.90
N LEU A 476 -31.97 -22.43 48.00
CA LEU A 476 -31.70 -23.78 47.55
C LEU A 476 -32.60 -24.82 48.24
N LEU A 477 -32.73 -24.76 49.57
CA LEU A 477 -33.65 -25.66 50.29
C LEU A 477 -35.12 -25.51 49.84
N GLY A 478 -35.53 -24.31 49.44
CA GLY A 478 -36.87 -24.05 48.91
C GLY A 478 -37.11 -24.67 47.52
N HIS A 479 -36.08 -24.75 46.69
CA HIS A 479 -36.17 -25.26 45.31
C HIS A 479 -36.02 -26.79 45.22
N LEU A 480 -35.17 -27.39 46.07
CA LEU A 480 -34.89 -28.83 46.01
C LEU A 480 -36.14 -29.68 46.30
N GLU A 481 -36.42 -30.67 45.45
CA GLU A 481 -37.50 -31.63 45.68
C GLU A 481 -37.27 -32.46 46.95
N PHE A 482 -38.35 -33.02 47.51
CA PHE A 482 -38.31 -33.80 48.76
C PHE A 482 -37.35 -35.00 48.71
N ARG A 483 -37.15 -35.61 47.53
CA ARG A 483 -36.30 -36.79 47.33
C ARG A 483 -34.84 -36.45 46.99
N ASP A 484 -34.49 -35.17 46.81
CA ASP A 484 -33.13 -34.78 46.47
C ASP A 484 -32.18 -35.01 47.67
N PRO A 485 -31.09 -35.77 47.52
CA PRO A 485 -30.17 -36.07 48.62
C PRO A 485 -29.48 -34.81 49.20
N ARG A 486 -29.39 -33.71 48.43
CA ARG A 486 -28.80 -32.44 48.88
C ARG A 486 -29.68 -31.72 49.90
N ARG A 487 -30.99 -32.04 49.95
CA ARG A 487 -31.99 -31.35 50.78
C ARG A 487 -31.70 -31.48 52.28
N SER A 488 -31.29 -32.67 52.74
CA SER A 488 -30.96 -32.93 54.15
C SER A 488 -29.75 -32.12 54.60
N PHE A 489 -28.73 -32.02 53.74
CA PHE A 489 -27.54 -31.21 53.99
C PHE A 489 -27.86 -29.71 54.03
N ALA A 490 -28.65 -29.22 53.08
CA ALA A 490 -29.09 -27.83 53.06
C ALA A 490 -29.90 -27.45 54.30
N ALA A 491 -30.83 -28.32 54.75
CA ALA A 491 -31.60 -28.09 55.98
C ALA A 491 -30.71 -28.02 57.23
N ALA A 492 -29.70 -28.89 57.34
CA ALA A 492 -28.74 -28.87 58.44
C ALA A 492 -27.91 -27.57 58.45
N ARG A 493 -27.42 -27.11 57.29
CA ARG A 493 -26.67 -25.83 57.19
C ARG A 493 -27.56 -24.62 57.53
N VAL A 494 -28.79 -24.56 57.03
CA VAL A 494 -29.74 -23.48 57.39
C VAL A 494 -29.98 -23.42 58.90
N SER A 495 -30.13 -24.58 59.56
CA SER A 495 -30.30 -24.62 61.02
C SER A 495 -29.06 -24.14 61.76
N SER A 496 -27.87 -24.61 61.34
CA SER A 496 -26.59 -24.21 61.95
C SER A 496 -26.34 -22.70 61.83
N LEU A 497 -26.49 -22.14 60.63
CA LEU A 497 -26.29 -20.71 60.38
C LEU A 497 -27.30 -19.83 61.13
N ARG A 498 -28.56 -20.26 61.26
CA ARG A 498 -29.57 -19.54 62.07
C ARG A 498 -29.23 -19.52 63.56
N THR A 499 -28.64 -20.59 64.09
CA THR A 499 -28.22 -20.64 65.49
C THR A 499 -27.03 -19.71 65.74
N ALA A 500 -26.06 -19.67 64.82
CA ALA A 500 -24.92 -18.75 64.89
C ALA A 500 -25.38 -17.27 64.90
N LEU A 501 -26.29 -16.89 63.98
CA LEU A 501 -26.88 -15.54 63.90
C LEU A 501 -27.74 -15.12 65.11
N ARG A 502 -28.08 -16.05 66.01
CA ARG A 502 -28.78 -15.76 67.27
C ARG A 502 -27.84 -15.70 68.48
N ALA A 503 -26.60 -16.12 68.31
CA ALA A 503 -25.58 -16.19 69.35
C ALA A 503 -24.63 -14.98 69.30
N ASP A 504 -24.47 -14.36 68.13
CA ASP A 504 -23.93 -13.00 67.91
C ASP A 504 -25.05 -11.96 68.10
#